data_AF-B4D7D2-F1
#
_entry.id   AF-B4D7D2-F1
#
_cell.length_a   1.000
_cell.length_b   1.000
_cell.length_c   1.000
_cell.angle_alpha   90.00
_cell.angle_beta   90.00
_cell.angle_gamma   90.00
#
_symmetry.space_group_name_H-M   'P 1'
#
loop_
_entity.id
_entity.type
_entity.pdbx_description
1 polymer ?
#
loop_
_entity_poly.entity_id
_entity_poly.type
_entity_poly.pdbx_seq_one_letter_code
_entity_poly.pdbx_strand_id
1 'polypeptide(L)'
;MQSMEQADQVLKQDARGRVWTPAERREAVLDEFERSGLPAAQFAAHVGVKYPTFASWMQKRRKARGEGNALQKQRPTVPRLAGWVEATVENVAKDRTQTLVVHLPGGARLEVNHGGQVLLAAQLLRAWSEGSRTC
;
A
#
# COMPACT_ATOMS: atom_id res chain seq x y z
N MET A 1 -31.58 -27.91 28.90
CA MET A 1 -32.66 -27.16 28.22
C MET A 1 -32.81 -25.83 28.93
N GLN A 2 -32.24 -24.76 28.39
CA GLN A 2 -32.56 -23.39 28.82
C GLN A 2 -32.98 -22.62 27.58
N SER A 3 -34.28 -22.36 27.53
CA SER A 3 -35.01 -21.68 26.49
C SER A 3 -34.48 -20.26 26.34
N MET A 4 -33.98 -19.92 25.15
CA MET A 4 -33.82 -18.53 24.74
C MET A 4 -35.23 -17.99 24.48
N GLU A 5 -35.81 -17.29 25.46
CA GLU A 5 -36.95 -16.42 25.22
C GLU A 5 -36.52 -15.32 24.26
N GLN A 6 -36.76 -15.53 22.97
CA GLN A 6 -36.75 -14.47 21.97
C GLN A 6 -37.95 -13.58 22.27
N ALA A 7 -37.75 -12.62 23.19
CA ALA A 7 -38.69 -11.54 23.39
C ALA A 7 -38.89 -10.84 22.05
N ASP A 8 -40.12 -10.93 21.52
CA ASP A 8 -40.58 -10.31 20.30
C ASP A 8 -40.69 -8.79 20.50
N GLN A 9 -39.53 -8.15 20.67
CA GLN A 9 -39.41 -6.70 20.74
C GLN A 9 -39.41 -6.18 19.31
N VAL A 10 -40.35 -5.30 18.99
CA VAL A 10 -40.33 -4.53 17.74
C VAL A 10 -39.07 -3.66 17.76
N LEU A 11 -38.02 -4.14 17.11
CA LEU A 11 -36.74 -3.47 17.05
C LEU A 11 -36.79 -2.37 15.99
N LYS A 12 -36.55 -1.13 16.41
CA LYS A 12 -36.47 0.01 15.49
C LYS A 12 -35.38 -0.23 14.45
N GLN A 13 -35.77 -0.30 13.18
CA GLN A 13 -34.86 -0.45 12.04
C GLN A 13 -34.63 0.91 11.36
N ASP A 14 -33.42 1.14 10.86
CA ASP A 14 -33.11 2.29 10.01
C ASP A 14 -33.60 2.07 8.57
N ALA A 15 -33.54 3.11 7.72
CA ALA A 15 -33.93 3.04 6.31
C ALA A 15 -33.13 2.03 5.46
N ARG A 16 -32.08 1.42 6.02
CA ARG A 16 -31.25 0.37 5.41
C ARG A 16 -31.50 -1.01 6.04
N GLY A 17 -32.55 -1.14 6.85
CA GLY A 17 -32.94 -2.38 7.54
C GLY A 17 -31.97 -2.83 8.61
N ARG A 18 -31.18 -1.91 9.20
CA ARG A 18 -30.31 -2.21 10.34
C ARG A 18 -31.06 -1.92 11.63
N VAL A 19 -31.04 -2.88 12.54
CA VAL A 19 -31.62 -2.72 13.87
C VAL A 19 -30.78 -1.73 14.69
N TRP A 20 -31.47 -0.79 15.34
CA TRP A 20 -30.86 0.09 16.32
C TRP A 20 -30.50 -0.69 17.58
N THR A 21 -29.20 -0.93 17.79
CA THR A 21 -28.68 -1.55 19.00
C THR A 21 -28.21 -0.46 19.97
N PRO A 22 -28.70 -0.39 21.23
CA PRO A 22 -28.18 0.52 22.26
C PRO A 22 -26.68 0.29 22.55
N ALA A 23 -25.98 1.30 23.06
CA ALA A 23 -24.55 1.21 23.33
C ALA A 23 -24.18 0.08 24.31
N GLU A 24 -24.94 -0.07 25.39
CA GLU A 24 -24.75 -1.13 26.40
C GLU A 24 -24.85 -2.53 25.79
N ARG A 25 -25.89 -2.75 24.96
CA ARG A 25 -26.08 -4.02 24.25
C ARG A 25 -24.95 -4.29 23.24
N ARG A 26 -24.37 -3.26 22.62
CA ARG A 26 -23.21 -3.43 21.73
C ARG A 26 -21.99 -3.91 22.50
N GLU A 27 -21.70 -3.31 23.66
CA GLU A 27 -20.55 -3.71 24.48
C GLU A 27 -20.70 -5.14 25.01
N ALA A 28 -21.89 -5.50 25.51
CA ALA A 28 -22.17 -6.87 25.97
C ALA A 28 -21.96 -7.92 24.85
N VAL A 29 -22.36 -7.59 23.62
CA VAL A 29 -22.15 -8.45 22.44
C VAL A 29 -20.66 -8.57 22.08
N LEU A 30 -19.87 -7.51 22.26
CA LEU A 30 -18.42 -7.53 22.02
C LEU A 30 -17.67 -8.30 23.12
N ASP A 31 -18.13 -8.25 24.37
CA ASP A 31 -17.57 -9.05 25.47
C ASP A 31 -17.86 -10.54 25.28
N GLU A 32 -19.08 -10.88 24.87
CA GLU A 32 -19.44 -12.26 24.53
C GLU A 32 -18.60 -12.77 23.35
N PHE A 33 -18.34 -11.91 22.35
CA PHE A 33 -17.45 -12.26 21.24
C PHE A 33 -16.05 -12.61 21.71
N GLU A 34 -15.44 -11.76 22.55
CA GLU A 34 -14.11 -11.98 23.11
C GLU A 34 -14.04 -13.29 23.93
N ARG A 35 -15.13 -13.66 24.60
CA ARG A 35 -15.25 -14.93 25.34
C ARG A 35 -15.48 -16.15 24.44
N SER A 36 -16.23 -15.99 23.35
CA SER A 36 -16.67 -17.10 22.50
C SER A 36 -15.55 -17.74 21.68
N GLY A 37 -14.51 -16.98 21.31
CA GLY A 37 -13.44 -17.43 20.41
C GLY A 37 -13.90 -17.78 18.98
N LEU A 38 -15.16 -17.49 18.62
CA LEU A 38 -15.70 -17.77 17.29
C LEU A 38 -15.14 -16.79 16.24
N PRO A 39 -15.09 -17.18 14.95
CA PRO A 39 -14.81 -16.24 13.88
C PRO A 39 -15.85 -15.12 13.85
N ALA A 40 -15.41 -13.86 13.69
CA ALA A 40 -16.27 -12.69 13.74
C ALA A 40 -17.48 -12.73 12.78
N ALA A 41 -17.32 -13.34 11.60
CA ALA A 41 -18.41 -13.50 10.64
C ALA A 41 -19.49 -14.48 11.15
N GLN A 42 -19.08 -15.58 11.79
CA GLN A 42 -20.00 -16.56 12.35
C GLN A 42 -20.69 -16.01 13.60
N PHE A 43 -19.97 -15.30 14.46
CA PHE A 43 -20.54 -14.65 15.62
C PHE A 43 -21.57 -13.58 15.24
N ALA A 44 -21.27 -12.77 14.22
CA ALA A 44 -22.22 -11.77 13.71
C ALA A 44 -23.53 -12.41 13.23
N ALA A 45 -23.44 -13.55 12.52
CA ALA A 45 -24.61 -14.32 12.11
C ALA A 45 -25.39 -14.88 13.31
N HIS A 46 -24.69 -15.40 14.32
CA HIS A 46 -25.29 -15.96 15.53
C HIS A 46 -26.08 -14.92 16.34
N VAL A 47 -25.56 -13.69 16.46
CA VAL A 47 -26.22 -12.59 17.19
C VAL A 47 -27.23 -11.82 16.32
N GLY A 48 -27.35 -12.15 15.03
CA GLY A 48 -28.31 -11.52 14.12
C GLY A 48 -27.90 -10.11 13.68
N VAL A 49 -26.60 -9.80 13.67
CA VAL A 49 -26.06 -8.51 13.23
C VAL A 49 -25.35 -8.68 11.90
N LYS A 50 -25.59 -7.77 10.94
CA LYS A 50 -24.84 -7.77 9.67
C LYS A 50 -23.34 -7.62 9.96
N TYR A 51 -22.51 -8.46 9.34
CA TYR A 51 -21.06 -8.46 9.56
C TYR A 51 -20.40 -7.07 9.44
N PRO A 52 -20.71 -6.23 8.43
CA PRO A 52 -20.11 -4.89 8.33
C PRO A 52 -20.41 -3.99 9.54
N THR A 53 -21.59 -4.14 10.15
CA THR A 53 -21.98 -3.41 11.35
C THR A 53 -21.16 -3.88 12.56
N PHE A 54 -21.05 -5.19 12.72
CA PHE A 54 -20.26 -5.80 13.78
C PHE A 54 -18.76 -5.44 13.66
N ALA A 55 -18.20 -5.49 12.45
CA ALA A 55 -16.83 -5.07 12.16
C ALA A 55 -16.58 -3.59 12.51
N SER A 56 -17.55 -2.71 12.22
CA SER A 56 -17.46 -1.30 12.60
C SER A 56 -17.43 -1.10 14.13
N TRP A 57 -18.20 -1.90 14.88
CA TRP A 57 -18.18 -1.85 16.35
C TRP A 57 -16.83 -2.30 16.90
N MET A 58 -16.30 -3.45 16.45
CA MET A 58 -14.97 -3.91 16.83
C MET A 58 -13.88 -2.88 16.54
N GLN A 59 -13.91 -2.24 15.36
CA GLN A 59 -12.94 -1.21 15.00
C GLN A 59 -13.03 0.01 15.91
N LYS A 60 -14.24 0.47 16.25
CA LYS A 60 -14.44 1.59 17.19
C LYS A 60 -13.92 1.24 18.57
N ARG A 61 -14.19 0.03 19.07
CA ARG A 61 -13.69 -0.48 20.36
C ARG A 61 -12.16 -0.49 20.41
N ARG A 62 -11.51 -1.05 19.39
CA ARG A 62 -10.04 -1.06 19.26
C ARG A 62 -9.43 0.34 19.21
N LYS A 63 -10.11 1.29 18.54
CA LYS A 63 -9.68 2.69 18.50
C LYS A 63 -9.82 3.35 19.88
N ALA A 64 -10.91 3.10 20.59
CA ALA A 64 -11.14 3.62 21.94
C ALA A 64 -10.13 3.07 22.97
N ARG A 65 -9.74 1.79 22.84
CA ARG A 65 -8.69 1.15 23.67
C ARG A 65 -7.26 1.57 23.30
N GLY A 66 -7.06 2.42 22.30
CA GLY A 66 -5.72 2.87 21.87
C GLY A 66 -4.91 1.82 21.08
N GLU A 67 -5.44 0.61 20.92
CA GLU A 67 -4.80 -0.51 20.20
C GLU A 67 -4.67 -0.25 18.69
N GLY A 68 -5.42 0.72 18.15
CA GLY A 68 -5.39 1.08 16.72
C GLY A 68 -4.23 1.97 16.28
N ASN A 69 -3.35 2.43 17.18
CA ASN A 69 -2.45 3.55 16.91
C ASN A 69 -1.00 3.17 16.52
N ALA A 70 -0.61 1.89 16.62
CA ALA A 70 0.76 1.47 16.27
C ALA A 70 0.96 1.30 14.76
N LEU A 71 -0.05 0.81 14.03
CA LEU A 71 0.05 0.52 12.58
C LEU A 71 -0.57 1.61 11.68
N GLN A 72 -1.37 2.52 12.24
CA GLN A 72 -2.10 3.52 11.44
C GLN A 72 -1.36 4.86 11.32
N LYS A 73 -0.38 5.14 12.21
CA LYS A 73 0.50 6.32 12.15
C LYS A 73 1.46 6.32 10.96
N GLN A 74 1.63 5.19 10.27
CA GLN A 74 2.48 5.06 9.09
C GLN A 74 1.73 5.18 7.76
N ARG A 75 0.41 5.39 7.78
CA ARG A 75 -0.34 5.55 6.53
C ARG A 75 -0.12 6.99 6.07
N PRO A 76 0.60 7.24 4.95
CA PRO A 76 0.72 8.59 4.43
C PRO A 76 -0.68 9.13 4.20
N THR A 77 -0.93 10.33 4.70
CA THR A 77 -2.17 11.07 4.49
C THR A 77 -2.29 11.38 3.01
N VAL A 78 -2.82 10.44 2.24
CA VAL A 78 -3.14 10.69 0.84
C VAL A 78 -4.32 11.66 0.87
N PRO A 79 -4.20 12.88 0.29
CA PRO A 79 -5.33 13.81 0.25
C PRO A 79 -6.52 13.13 -0.43
N ARG A 80 -7.71 13.36 0.12
CA ARG A 80 -8.98 12.71 -0.26
C ARG A 80 -9.44 13.02 -1.70
N LEU A 81 -8.66 13.81 -2.42
CA LEU A 81 -8.73 14.07 -3.85
C LEU A 81 -7.78 13.13 -4.60
N ALA A 82 -7.90 11.83 -4.38
CA ALA A 82 -7.25 10.86 -5.27
C ALA A 82 -8.15 10.70 -6.51
N GLY A 83 -8.15 11.73 -7.36
CA GLY A 83 -8.64 11.60 -8.72
C GLY A 83 -7.69 10.68 -9.47
N TRP A 84 -8.25 9.71 -10.19
CA TRP A 84 -7.46 8.92 -11.12
C TRP A 84 -7.04 9.84 -12.26
N VAL A 85 -5.73 10.02 -12.41
CA VAL A 85 -5.15 10.73 -13.56
C VAL A 85 -4.53 9.68 -14.46
N GLU A 86 -4.93 9.70 -15.73
CA GLU A 86 -4.24 8.94 -16.77
C GLU A 86 -2.88 9.58 -17.01
N ALA A 87 -1.83 8.97 -16.46
CA ALA A 87 -0.46 9.38 -16.71
C ALA A 87 0.06 8.60 -17.93
N THR A 88 0.17 9.27 -19.06
CA THR A 88 0.91 8.76 -20.21
C THR A 88 2.40 8.85 -19.87
N VAL A 89 3.01 7.72 -19.50
CA VAL A 89 4.46 7.63 -19.50
C VAL A 89 4.86 7.52 -20.96
N GLU A 90 5.34 8.62 -21.55
CA GLU A 90 6.17 8.50 -22.73
C GLU A 90 7.26 7.51 -22.36
N ASN A 91 7.20 6.33 -22.97
CA ASN A 91 8.31 5.41 -22.97
C ASN A 91 9.36 6.07 -23.86
N VAL A 92 10.01 7.11 -23.32
CA VAL A 92 11.39 7.39 -23.65
C VAL A 92 12.03 6.08 -23.26
N ALA A 93 12.21 5.22 -24.25
CA ALA A 93 13.19 4.17 -24.18
C ALA A 93 14.38 4.89 -23.59
N LYS A 94 14.65 4.64 -22.30
CA LYS A 94 15.93 4.98 -21.75
C LYS A 94 16.82 4.14 -22.62
N ASP A 95 17.36 4.75 -23.68
CA ASP A 95 18.68 4.45 -24.14
C ASP A 95 19.44 4.31 -22.84
N ARG A 96 19.67 3.05 -22.48
CA ARG A 96 20.48 2.73 -21.33
C ARG A 96 21.79 3.35 -21.76
N THR A 97 22.05 4.57 -21.32
CA THR A 97 23.28 5.30 -21.58
C THR A 97 24.34 4.54 -20.81
N GLN A 98 24.74 3.42 -21.40
CA GLN A 98 25.84 2.61 -20.95
C GLN A 98 27.06 3.48 -21.24
N THR A 99 27.49 4.22 -20.22
CA THR A 99 28.71 5.00 -20.30
C THR A 99 29.88 4.03 -20.45
N LEU A 100 30.55 4.06 -21.59
CA LEU A 100 31.79 3.33 -21.80
C LEU A 100 32.94 4.21 -21.30
N VAL A 101 33.66 3.75 -20.28
CA VAL A 101 34.85 4.41 -19.76
C VAL A 101 36.09 3.66 -20.24
N VAL A 102 37.01 4.36 -20.90
CA VAL A 102 38.29 3.83 -21.38
C VAL A 102 39.41 4.50 -20.60
N HIS A 103 40.25 3.70 -19.95
CA HIS A 103 41.47 4.16 -19.30
C HIS A 103 42.65 4.01 -20.26
N LEU A 104 43.42 5.09 -20.41
CA LEU A 104 44.57 5.15 -21.31
C LEU A 104 45.88 5.19 -20.51
N PRO A 105 47.01 4.75 -21.10
CA PRO A 105 48.33 4.91 -20.50
C PRO A 105 48.61 6.40 -20.19
N GLY A 106 49.27 6.67 -19.07
CA GLY A 106 49.52 8.04 -18.60
C GLY A 106 48.36 8.67 -17.81
N GLY A 107 47.35 7.88 -17.43
CA GLY A 107 46.28 8.32 -16.52
C GLY A 107 45.12 9.08 -17.19
N ALA A 108 45.15 9.20 -18.51
CA ALA A 108 44.05 9.80 -19.27
C ALA A 108 42.80 8.88 -19.23
N ARG A 109 41.61 9.50 -19.19
CA ARG A 109 40.31 8.82 -19.13
C ARG A 109 39.39 9.38 -20.20
N LEU A 110 38.73 8.50 -20.94
CA LEU A 110 37.75 8.85 -21.97
C LEU A 110 36.40 8.24 -21.59
N GLU A 111 35.33 9.04 -21.68
CA GLU A 111 33.96 8.61 -21.40
C GLU A 111 33.08 8.80 -22.63
N VAL A 112 32.33 7.77 -23.00
CA VAL A 112 31.41 7.77 -24.14
C VAL A 112 30.01 7.49 -23.62
N ASN A 113 29.14 8.50 -23.70
CA ASN A 113 27.79 8.46 -23.12
C ASN A 113 26.70 8.25 -24.19
N HIS A 114 27.03 8.44 -25.46
CA HIS A 114 26.10 8.38 -26.57
C HIS A 114 26.71 7.66 -27.78
N GLY A 115 25.92 6.84 -28.49
CA GLY A 115 26.39 6.06 -29.65
C GLY A 115 27.02 6.93 -30.75
N GLY A 116 26.53 8.14 -30.96
CA GLY A 116 27.11 9.11 -31.91
C GLY A 116 28.54 9.57 -31.58
N GLN A 117 29.00 9.42 -30.33
CA GLN A 117 30.35 9.81 -29.90
C GLN A 117 31.39 8.70 -30.20
N VAL A 118 30.96 7.50 -30.54
CA VAL A 118 31.85 6.33 -30.75
C VAL A 118 32.83 6.57 -31.89
N LEU A 119 32.40 7.19 -32.99
CA LEU A 119 33.28 7.47 -34.12
C LEU A 119 34.37 8.49 -33.78
N LEU A 120 34.02 9.56 -33.06
CA LEU A 120 34.97 10.57 -32.59
C LEU A 120 35.96 9.97 -31.59
N ALA A 121 35.47 9.17 -30.64
CA ALA A 121 36.32 8.44 -29.69
C ALA A 121 37.31 7.51 -30.42
N ALA A 122 36.85 6.75 -31.42
CA ALA A 122 37.70 5.85 -32.19
C ALA A 122 38.74 6.59 -33.06
N GLN A 123 38.45 7.80 -33.53
CA GLN A 123 39.41 8.64 -34.25
C GLN A 123 40.49 9.18 -33.31
N LEU A 124 40.09 9.70 -32.15
CA LEU A 124 41.01 10.21 -31.13
C LEU A 124 41.99 9.11 -30.67
N LEU A 125 41.48 7.91 -30.39
CA LEU A 125 42.29 6.76 -29.98
C LEU A 125 43.30 6.33 -31.06
N ARG A 126 42.90 6.39 -32.35
CA ARG A 126 43.80 6.07 -33.47
C ARG A 126 44.94 7.09 -33.57
N ALA A 127 44.62 8.38 -33.59
CA ALA A 127 45.63 9.45 -33.63
C ALA A 127 46.60 9.36 -32.43
N TRP A 128 46.08 9.07 -31.24
CA TRP A 128 46.90 8.87 -30.04
C TRP A 128 47.81 7.64 -30.13
N SER A 129 47.31 6.54 -30.70
CA SER A 129 48.10 5.32 -30.90
C SER A 129 49.24 5.50 -31.92
N GLU A 130 49.07 6.39 -32.87
CA GLU A 130 50.09 6.71 -33.88
C GLU A 130 51.20 7.57 -33.28
N GLY A 131 50.85 8.57 -32.45
CA GLY A 131 51.83 9.43 -31.77
C GLY A 131 52.63 8.75 -30.66
N SER A 132 52.07 7.73 -30.01
CA SER A 132 52.78 6.97 -28.95
C SER A 132 53.74 5.90 -29.48
N ARG A 133 53.67 5.55 -30.77
CA ARG A 133 54.59 4.61 -31.43
C ARG A 133 55.86 5.27 -31.97
N THR A 134 55.91 6.60 -31.97
CA THR A 134 57.01 7.40 -32.51
C THR A 134 57.98 7.94 -31.45
N CYS A 135 57.93 7.41 -30.23
CA CYS A 135 58.89 7.73 -29.15
C CYS A 135 59.63 6.47 -28.70
#